data_AF-A0A0P1HCC5-F1
#
_entry.id   AF-A0A0P1HCC5-F1
#
_cell.length_a   1.000
_cell.length_b   1.000
_cell.length_c   1.000
_cell.angle_alpha   90.00
_cell.angle_beta   90.00
_cell.angle_gamma   90.00
#
_symmetry.space_group_name_H-M   'P 1'
#
loop_
_entity.id
_entity.type
_entity.pdbx_description
1 polymer ?
#
loop_
_entity_poly.entity_id
_entity_poly.type
_entity_poly.pdbx_seq_one_letter_code
_entity_poly.pdbx_strand_id
1 'polypeptide(L)' 'MLEGKKTYIIAAMILLSVLVEKGLGIDVPGIEVGDDWFLLVLNALGLGTLRSGINSGLLNRFR' A
#
# COMPACT_ATOMS: atom_id res chain seq x y z
N MET A 1 3.07 11.88 16.92
CA MET A 1 2.72 10.43 16.90
C MET A 1 1.48 10.11 16.04
N LEU A 2 1.24 10.82 14.92
CA LEU A 2 0.07 10.59 14.04
C LEU A 2 0.43 10.10 12.63
N GLU A 3 1.69 10.20 12.23
CA GLU A 3 2.10 10.00 10.84
C GLU A 3 1.97 8.53 10.40
N GLY A 4 2.43 7.58 11.21
CA GLY A 4 2.29 6.15 10.91
C GLY A 4 0.84 5.65 10.92
N LYS A 5 -0.04 6.23 11.75
CA LYS A 5 -1.46 5.79 11.83
C LYS A 5 -2.20 6.05 10.53
N LYS A 6 -1.91 7.18 9.86
CA LYS A 6 -2.54 7.54 8.58
C LYS A 6 -2.18 6.53 7.49
N THR A 7 -0.92 6.11 7.45
CA THR A 7 -0.39 5.06 6.55
C THR A 7 -1.15 3.74 6.72
N TYR A 8 -1.34 3.29 7.96
CA TYR A 8 -2.10 2.06 8.25
C TYR A 8 -3.60 2.19 7.94
N ILE A 9 -4.21 3.36 8.18
CA ILE A 9 -5.61 3.61 7.85
C ILE A 9 -5.83 3.52 6.33
N ILE A 10 -4.95 4.12 5.53
CA ILE A 10 -5.05 4.06 4.07
C ILE A 10 -4.88 2.63 3.57
N ALA A 11 -3.87 1.91 4.08
CA ALA A 11 -3.66 0.51 3.71
C ALA A 11 -4.85 -0.39 4.09
N ALA A 12 -5.44 -0.18 5.27
CA ALA A 12 -6.62 -0.91 5.72
C ALA A 12 -7.86 -0.62 4.84
N MET A 13 -8.05 0.64 4.42
CA MET A 13 -9.14 1.00 3.51
C MET A 13 -9.00 0.30 2.15
N ILE A 14 -7.78 0.25 1.59
CA ILE A 14 -7.53 -0.46 0.33
C ILE A 14 -7.83 -1.96 0.49
N LEU A 15 -7.36 -2.58 1.58
CA LEU A 15 -7.64 -4.01 1.85
C LEU A 15 -9.13 -4.29 2.01
N LEU A 16 -9.87 -3.40 2.70
CA LEU A 16 -11.31 -3.53 2.85
C LEU A 16 -12.03 -3.43 1.51
N SER A 17 -11.67 -2.47 0.66
CA SER A 17 -12.26 -2.33 -0.68
C SER A 17 -12.00 -3.56 -1.55
N VAL A 18 -10.79 -4.12 -1.51
CA VAL A 18 -10.45 -5.37 -2.21
C VAL A 18 -11.28 -6.54 -1.69
N LEU A 19 -11.45 -6.64 -0.37
CA LEU A 19 -12.22 -7.72 0.24
C LEU A 19 -13.71 -7.66 -0.12
N VAL A 20 -14.27 -6.45 -0.27
CA VAL A 20 -15.66 -6.25 -0.69
C VAL A 20 -15.84 -6.59 -2.18
N GLU A 21 -14.98 -6.09 -3.07
CA GLU A 21 -15.13 -6.37 -4.51
C GLU A 21 -14.75 -7.80 -4.88
N LYS A 22 -13.56 -8.28 -4.50
CA LYS A 22 -13.04 -9.59 -4.92
C LYS A 22 -13.47 -10.72 -3.98
N GLY A 23 -13.70 -10.43 -2.70
CA GLY A 23 -14.07 -11.43 -1.69
C GLY A 23 -15.58 -11.63 -1.56
N LEU A 24 -16.37 -10.55 -1.61
CA LEU A 24 -17.83 -10.59 -1.50
C LEU A 24 -18.54 -10.47 -2.86
N GLY A 25 -17.83 -10.09 -3.93
CA GLY A 25 -18.42 -9.91 -5.26
C GLY A 25 -19.37 -8.71 -5.33
N ILE A 26 -19.22 -7.74 -4.42
CA ILE A 26 -20.03 -6.53 -4.37
C ILE A 26 -19.25 -5.42 -5.06
N ASP A 27 -19.77 -4.95 -6.20
CA ASP A 27 -19.17 -3.84 -6.93
C ASP A 27 -19.27 -2.55 -6.10
N VAL A 28 -18.13 -1.97 -5.74
CA VAL A 28 -18.08 -0.71 -4.98
C VAL A 28 -18.03 0.45 -5.97
N PRO A 29 -19.05 1.33 -6.03
CA PRO A 29 -19.09 2.41 -7.00
C PRO A 29 -17.94 3.40 -6.77
N GLY A 30 -17.13 3.62 -7.81
CA GLY A 30 -15.98 4.52 -7.78
C GLY A 30 -14.66 3.88 -7.36
N ILE A 31 -14.63 2.57 -7.13
CA ILE A 31 -13.40 1.80 -6.93
C ILE A 31 -13.31 0.75 -8.05
N GLU A 32 -12.14 0.63 -8.65
CA GLU A 32 -11.80 -0.46 -9.58
C GLU A 32 -10.61 -1.20 -9.00
N VAL A 33 -10.84 -2.41 -8.48
CA VAL A 33 -9.76 -3.27 -8.01
C VAL A 33 -9.07 -3.94 -9.21
N GLY A 34 -8.10 -3.23 -9.77
CA GLY A 34 -7.15 -3.76 -10.74
C GLY A 34 -6.20 -4.79 -10.12
N ASP A 35 -5.51 -5.57 -10.96
CA ASP A 35 -4.64 -6.69 -10.51
C ASP A 35 -3.46 -6.22 -9.64
N ASP A 36 -3.07 -4.95 -9.72
CA ASP A 36 -1.97 -4.35 -8.96
C ASP A 36 -2.37 -3.87 -7.55
N TRP A 37 -3.56 -4.23 -7.06
CA TRP A 37 -4.07 -3.80 -5.74
C TRP A 37 -3.12 -4.12 -4.58
N PHE A 38 -2.42 -5.25 -4.65
CA PHE A 38 -1.45 -5.65 -3.62
C PHE A 38 -0.25 -4.70 -3.61
N LEU A 39 0.20 -4.28 -4.78
CA LEU A 39 1.30 -3.32 -4.93
C LEU A 39 0.91 -1.94 -4.39
N LEU A 40 -0.35 -1.55 -4.55
CA LEU A 40 -0.93 -0.34 -3.94
C LEU A 40 -0.93 -0.42 -2.40
N VAL A 41 -1.29 -1.56 -1.81
CA VAL A 41 -1.23 -1.77 -0.34
C VAL A 41 0.22 -1.67 0.16
N LEU A 42 1.17 -2.32 -0.52
CA LEU A 42 2.58 -2.27 -0.15
C LEU A 42 3.17 -0.86 -0.23
N ASN A 43 2.78 -0.08 -1.26
CA ASN A 43 3.14 1.32 -1.36
C ASN A 43 2.46 2.17 -0.28
N ALA A 44 1.18 1.94 0.00
CA ALA A 44 0.43 2.62 1.05
C ALA A 44 0.96 2.33 2.45
N LEU A 45 1.55 1.16 2.69
CA LEU A 45 2.25 0.79 3.92
C LEU A 45 3.66 1.41 4.02
N GLY A 46 4.11 2.14 3.00
CA GLY A 46 5.46 2.73 2.97
C GLY A 46 6.57 1.70 2.74
N LEU A 47 6.27 0.48 2.31
CA LEU A 47 7.29 -0.52 2.01
C LEU A 47 8.06 -0.19 0.72
N GLY A 48 7.42 0.51 -0.22
CA GLY A 48 8.10 1.09 -1.39
C GLY A 48 9.12 2.16 -1.01
N THR A 49 8.79 3.04 -0.06
CA THR A 49 9.72 4.07 0.44
C THR A 49 10.81 3.49 1.32
N LEU A 50 10.52 2.47 2.13
CA LEU A 50 11.51 1.68 2.88
C LEU A 50 12.51 0.97 1.94
N ARG A 51 12.03 0.33 0.87
CA ARG A 51 12.90 -0.28 -0.14
C ARG A 51 13.79 0.75 -0.83
N SER A 52 13.24 1.90 -1.20
CA SER A 52 14.00 3.01 -1.81
C SER A 52 15.05 3.58 -0.86
N GLY A 53 14.70 3.75 0.42
CA GLY A 53 15.60 4.20 1.47
C GLY A 53 16.74 3.21 1.75
N ILE A 54 16.43 1.91 1.81
CA ILE A 54 17.45 0.85 1.96
C ILE A 54 18.39 0.84 0.75
N ASN A 55 17.85 0.93 -0.47
CA ASN A 55 18.67 0.95 -1.69
C ASN A 55 19.58 2.18 -1.74
N SER A 56 19.06 3.35 -1.35
CA SER A 56 19.83 4.59 -1.26
C SER A 56 20.90 4.53 -0.16
N GLY A 57 20.58 3.99 1.01
CA GLY A 57 21.54 3.80 2.11
C GLY A 57 22.61 2.76 1.80
N LEU A 58 22.27 1.70 1.06
CA LEU A 58 23.23 0.72 0.54
C LEU A 58 24.18 1.35 -0.48
N LEU A 59 23.65 2.10 -1.45
CA LEU A 59 24.47 2.81 -2.45
C LEU A 59 25.42 3.83 -1.79
N ASN A 60 24.98 4.50 -0.73
CA ASN A 60 25.81 5.46 0.00
C ASN A 60 26.89 4.79 0.89
N ARG A 61 26.77 3.48 1.18
CA ARG A 61 27.77 2.71 1.94
C ARG A 61 28.93 2.24 1.07
N PHE A 62 28.75 2.17 -0.25
CA PHE A 62 29.76 1.73 -1.22
C PHE A 62 30.45 2.91 -1.96
N ARG A 63 30.25 4.14 -1.49
CA ARG A 63 30.88 5.36 -2.01
C ARG A 63 31.80 5.96 -0.96
#